data_AF-W7TH19-F1
#
_entry.id   AF-W7TH19-F1
#
_cell.length_a   1.000
_cell.length_b   1.000
_cell.length_c   1.000
_cell.angle_alpha   90.00
_cell.angle_beta   90.00
_cell.angle_gamma   90.00
#
_symmetry.space_group_name_H-M   'P 1'
#
loop_
_entity.id
_entity.type
_entity.pdbx_description
1 polymer ?
#
loop_
_entity_poly.entity_id
_entity_poly.type
_entity_poly.pdbx_seq_one_letter_code
_entity_poly.pdbx_strand_id
1 'polypeptide(L)'
;MIFPIVLPASNVTFPVAVPPRLLEEHLVSRADSLHALGSQSLQSLRPGQLLLHSLARPLSPAQSMQLSSLGRLTHERHFNTRKFKRDEMYIPGGLVLGLTLSASARDLHEVLHEEVIECAFINHLHPWDIVSSFSYIKEMDENITGDLEALTLRTIGVKNVDVHLDLLDQAFPLALFTTPSLRTKHMEALCKAHIPELSKKIVCVVERRILRQSPKTEAFLL
;
A
#
# COMPACT_ATOMS: atom_id res chain seq x y z
N MET A 1 9.62 21.56 29.01
CA MET A 1 10.39 21.21 30.22
C MET A 1 10.55 19.70 30.23
N ILE A 2 11.79 19.22 30.09
CA ILE A 2 12.13 17.80 30.29
C ILE A 2 12.65 17.74 31.73
N PHE A 3 11.96 17.01 32.60
CA PHE A 3 12.45 16.76 33.95
C PHE A 3 13.56 15.70 33.88
N PRO A 4 14.72 15.90 34.53
CA PRO A 4 15.76 14.89 34.58
C PRO A 4 15.33 13.77 35.54
N ILE A 5 14.59 12.79 35.00
CA ILE A 5 14.25 11.56 35.72
C ILE A 5 15.32 10.54 35.37
N VAL A 6 16.09 10.12 36.37
CA VAL A 6 17.01 8.97 36.25
C VAL A 6 16.15 7.72 36.39
N LEU A 7 15.86 7.04 35.28
CA LEU A 7 15.15 5.77 35.29
C LEU A 7 16.14 4.64 35.62
N PRO A 8 15.79 3.69 36.51
CA PRO A 8 16.59 2.49 36.72
C PRO A 8 16.63 1.64 35.44
N ALA A 9 17.69 0.85 35.29
CA ALA A 9 17.83 -0.06 34.16
C ALA A 9 16.60 -0.98 34.07
N SER A 10 15.95 -0.99 32.90
CA SER A 10 14.82 -1.88 32.64
C SER A 10 15.31 -3.33 32.56
N ASN A 11 14.82 -4.19 33.46
CA ASN A 11 15.05 -5.63 33.40
C ASN A 11 14.09 -6.34 32.43
N VAL A 12 13.35 -5.60 31.61
CA VAL A 12 12.43 -6.15 30.63
C VAL A 12 13.22 -6.68 29.45
N THR A 13 13.34 -8.00 29.35
CA THR A 13 13.77 -8.68 28.14
C THR A 13 12.62 -8.65 27.14
N PHE A 14 12.81 -7.95 26.02
CA PHE A 14 11.90 -8.08 24.90
C PHE A 14 12.14 -9.43 24.22
N PRO A 15 11.08 -10.19 23.87
CA PRO A 15 11.27 -11.33 23.00
C PRO A 15 11.93 -10.83 21.72
N VAL A 16 13.03 -11.48 21.33
CA VAL A 16 13.72 -11.19 20.08
C VAL A 16 12.69 -11.36 18.97
N ALA A 17 12.43 -10.29 18.22
CA ALA A 17 11.52 -10.34 17.10
C ALA A 17 12.00 -11.45 16.15
N VAL A 18 11.11 -12.40 15.89
CA VAL A 18 11.30 -13.47 14.91
C VAL A 18 11.65 -12.81 13.57
N PRO A 19 12.83 -13.07 12.97
CA PRO A 19 13.19 -12.45 11.70
C PRO A 19 12.11 -12.69 10.63
N PRO A 20 11.82 -11.71 9.75
CA PRO A 20 10.68 -11.75 8.83
C PRO A 20 10.62 -13.00 7.95
N ARG A 21 11.79 -13.58 7.58
CA ARG A 21 11.87 -14.85 6.84
C ARG A 21 11.21 -16.03 7.55
N LEU A 22 11.22 -16.08 8.88
CA LEU A 22 10.59 -17.16 9.63
C LEU A 22 9.06 -17.11 9.54
N LEU A 23 8.45 -15.95 9.28
CA LEU A 23 6.99 -15.88 9.10
C LEU A 23 6.57 -16.40 7.73
N GLU A 24 7.25 -15.97 6.66
CA GLU A 24 7.00 -16.52 5.31
C GLU A 24 7.26 -18.03 5.29
N GLU A 25 8.39 -18.49 5.83
CA GLU A 25 8.71 -19.90 5.99
C GLU A 25 7.65 -20.64 6.82
N HIS A 26 7.13 -20.01 7.87
CA HIS A 26 6.05 -20.58 8.67
C HIS A 26 4.75 -20.72 7.86
N LEU A 27 4.37 -19.71 7.09
CA LEU A 27 3.17 -19.75 6.23
C LEU A 27 3.31 -20.84 5.17
N VAL A 28 4.47 -20.95 4.53
CA VAL A 28 4.78 -22.02 3.58
C VAL A 28 4.75 -23.39 4.27
N SER A 29 5.26 -23.51 5.50
CA SER A 29 5.19 -24.77 6.27
C SER A 29 3.76 -25.21 6.62
N ARG A 30 2.81 -24.27 6.58
CA ARG A 30 1.38 -24.47 6.87
C ARG A 30 0.52 -24.51 5.61
N ALA A 31 1.13 -24.55 4.42
CA ALA A 31 0.41 -24.45 3.17
C ALA A 31 -0.65 -25.56 3.00
N ASP A 32 -0.39 -26.80 3.45
CA ASP A 32 -1.40 -27.88 3.42
C ASP A 32 -2.65 -27.55 4.26
N SER A 33 -2.46 -26.90 5.42
CA SER A 33 -3.58 -26.47 6.26
C SER A 33 -4.36 -25.32 5.63
N LEU A 34 -3.66 -24.42 4.91
CA LEU A 34 -4.29 -23.32 4.17
C LEU A 34 -5.05 -23.85 2.95
N HIS A 35 -4.48 -24.80 2.22
CA HIS A 35 -5.11 -25.49 1.10
C HIS A 35 -6.40 -26.18 1.52
N ALA A 36 -6.40 -26.88 2.67
CA ALA A 36 -7.60 -27.54 3.20
C ALA A 36 -8.76 -26.58 3.51
N LEU A 37 -8.47 -25.32 3.88
CA LEU A 37 -9.50 -24.29 4.05
C LEU A 37 -10.07 -23.83 2.70
N GLY A 38 -9.24 -23.90 1.66
CA GLY A 38 -9.55 -23.51 0.29
C GLY A 38 -9.58 -22.00 0.11
N SER A 39 -9.11 -21.54 -1.05
CA SER A 39 -9.18 -20.13 -1.43
C SER A 39 -10.62 -19.74 -1.83
N GLN A 40 -11.01 -18.52 -1.44
CA GLN A 40 -12.19 -17.79 -1.95
C GLN A 40 -11.79 -16.74 -2.99
N SER A 41 -10.50 -16.62 -3.29
CA SER A 41 -10.01 -15.79 -4.39
C SER A 41 -10.49 -16.36 -5.72
N LEU A 42 -11.33 -15.58 -6.41
CA LEU A 42 -11.80 -15.89 -7.76
C LEU A 42 -10.95 -15.19 -8.83
N GLN A 43 -10.07 -14.27 -8.42
CA GLN A 43 -9.33 -13.42 -9.34
C GLN A 43 -7.93 -13.97 -9.58
N SER A 44 -7.74 -14.55 -10.77
CA SER A 44 -6.42 -14.84 -11.33
C SER A 44 -5.70 -13.53 -11.65
N LEU A 45 -4.45 -13.43 -11.18
CA LEU A 45 -3.56 -12.34 -11.46
C LEU A 45 -2.46 -12.82 -12.41
N ARG A 46 -1.91 -11.90 -13.21
CA ARG A 46 -0.80 -12.21 -14.12
C ARG A 46 0.21 -11.08 -14.19
N PRO A 47 1.50 -11.37 -14.42
CA PRO A 47 2.48 -10.35 -14.76
C PRO A 47 2.01 -9.47 -15.91
N GLY A 48 2.23 -8.17 -15.80
CA GLY A 48 1.79 -7.19 -16.79
C GLY A 48 0.37 -6.65 -16.59
N GLN A 49 -0.38 -7.17 -15.62
CA GLN A 49 -1.74 -6.72 -15.36
C GLN A 49 -1.77 -5.41 -14.57
N LEU A 50 -2.57 -4.45 -15.07
CA LEU A 50 -2.96 -3.25 -14.35
C LEU A 50 -4.33 -3.48 -13.70
N LEU A 51 -4.42 -3.18 -12.41
CA LEU A 51 -5.62 -3.24 -11.59
C LEU A 51 -6.01 -1.83 -11.18
N LEU A 52 -7.20 -1.39 -11.58
CA LEU A 52 -7.78 -0.12 -11.14
C LEU A 52 -8.72 -0.41 -9.97
N HIS A 53 -8.33 -0.02 -8.76
CA HIS A 53 -9.08 -0.40 -7.56
C HIS A 53 -10.31 0.48 -7.38
N SER A 54 -11.46 -0.14 -7.11
CA SER A 54 -12.73 0.58 -7.02
C SER A 54 -12.88 1.33 -5.68
N LEU A 55 -12.05 1.05 -4.68
CA LEU A 55 -12.17 1.65 -3.37
C LEU A 55 -11.49 3.03 -3.35
N ALA A 56 -12.30 4.08 -3.24
CA ALA A 56 -11.85 5.43 -2.99
C ALA A 56 -12.39 5.90 -1.63
N ARG A 57 -11.52 6.38 -0.74
CA ARG A 57 -11.94 6.85 0.60
C ARG A 57 -11.14 8.05 1.10
N PRO A 58 -11.78 9.00 1.78
CA PRO A 58 -11.06 10.02 2.53
C PRO A 58 -10.59 9.48 3.89
N LEU A 59 -9.67 10.21 4.51
CA LEU A 59 -9.39 10.12 5.94
C LEU A 59 -9.74 11.45 6.58
N SER A 60 -10.77 11.46 7.41
CA SER A 60 -11.27 12.70 8.00
C SER A 60 -10.22 13.34 8.93
N PRO A 61 -10.31 14.66 9.20
CA PRO A 61 -9.38 15.31 10.13
C PRO A 61 -9.36 14.65 11.51
N ALA A 62 -10.53 14.26 12.02
CA ALA A 62 -10.65 13.61 13.32
C ALA A 62 -9.93 12.24 13.32
N GLN A 63 -10.12 11.43 12.27
CA GLN A 63 -9.45 10.13 12.14
C GLN A 63 -7.93 10.31 11.99
N SER A 64 -7.49 11.27 11.17
CA SER A 64 -6.07 11.57 10.99
C SER A 64 -5.42 11.99 12.32
N MET A 65 -6.07 12.84 13.11
CA MET A 65 -5.54 13.25 14.42
C MET A 65 -5.52 12.11 15.43
N GLN A 66 -6.57 11.29 15.49
CA GLN A 66 -6.62 10.11 16.37
C GLN A 66 -5.48 9.13 16.04
N LEU A 67 -5.32 8.78 14.77
CA LEU A 67 -4.25 7.90 14.31
C LEU A 67 -2.86 8.52 14.51
N SER A 68 -2.73 9.83 14.34
CA SER A 68 -1.47 10.54 14.63
C SER A 68 -1.11 10.46 16.10
N SER A 69 -2.08 10.65 17.00
CA SER A 69 -1.87 10.49 18.44
C SER A 69 -1.52 9.04 18.81
N LEU A 70 -2.24 8.06 18.24
CA LEU A 70 -1.97 6.63 18.44
C LEU A 70 -0.55 6.25 17.99
N GLY A 71 -0.15 6.72 16.81
CA GLY A 71 1.18 6.52 16.24
C GLY A 71 2.27 7.41 16.85
N ARG A 72 1.94 8.22 17.87
CA ARG A 72 2.86 9.20 18.49
C ARG A 72 3.55 10.11 17.47
N LEU A 73 2.83 10.50 16.43
CA LEU A 73 3.29 11.41 15.38
C LEU A 73 3.22 12.84 15.91
N THR A 74 4.37 13.47 16.11
CA THR A 74 4.51 14.73 16.86
C THR A 74 4.50 15.99 16.00
N HIS A 75 4.55 15.86 14.67
CA HIS A 75 4.64 17.03 13.80
C HIS A 75 3.32 17.81 13.79
N GLU A 76 3.39 19.09 14.16
CA GLU A 76 2.22 19.93 14.43
C GLU A 76 1.25 20.06 13.24
N ARG A 77 1.74 19.96 11.99
CA ARG A 77 0.89 19.97 10.77
C ARG A 77 -0.09 18.79 10.68
N HIS A 78 -0.02 17.81 11.56
CA HIS A 78 -0.96 16.70 11.60
C HIS A 78 -2.18 16.97 12.51
N PHE A 79 -2.09 17.92 13.45
CA PHE A 79 -3.15 18.14 14.45
C PHE A 79 -3.37 19.58 14.93
N ASN A 80 -2.40 20.49 14.79
CA ASN A 80 -2.50 21.85 15.34
C ASN A 80 -3.28 22.80 14.40
N THR A 81 -4.60 22.67 14.40
CA THR A 81 -5.53 23.51 13.61
C THR A 81 -5.62 24.96 14.07
N ARG A 82 -5.07 25.29 15.25
CA ARG A 82 -4.95 26.68 15.71
C ARG A 82 -3.80 27.42 15.02
N LYS A 83 -2.71 26.71 14.74
CA LYS A 83 -1.49 27.28 14.16
C LYS A 83 -1.48 27.20 12.63
N PHE A 84 -2.04 26.15 12.05
CA PHE A 84 -2.03 25.90 10.62
C PHE A 84 -3.43 25.97 10.03
N LYS A 85 -3.55 26.58 8.84
CA LYS A 85 -4.78 26.61 8.06
C LYS A 85 -5.08 25.24 7.46
N ARG A 86 -6.32 25.05 7.00
CA ARG A 86 -6.83 23.77 6.47
C ARG A 86 -5.96 23.20 5.33
N ASP A 87 -5.47 24.06 4.44
CA ASP A 87 -4.60 23.77 3.30
C ASP A 87 -3.13 23.59 3.69
N GLU A 88 -2.76 23.86 4.94
CA GLU A 88 -1.41 23.67 5.48
C GLU A 88 -1.30 22.42 6.37
N MET A 89 -2.44 21.77 6.61
CA MET A 89 -2.58 20.52 7.34
C MET A 89 -2.34 19.35 6.42
N TYR A 90 -1.53 18.39 6.85
CA TYR A 90 -1.16 17.23 6.06
C TYR A 90 -1.44 15.92 6.78
N ILE A 91 -1.86 14.92 6.01
CA ILE A 91 -1.92 13.54 6.47
C ILE A 91 -0.47 13.03 6.62
N PRO A 92 -0.12 12.40 7.76
CA PRO A 92 1.19 11.78 7.92
C PRO A 92 1.48 10.67 6.89
N GLY A 93 2.72 10.58 6.41
CA GLY A 93 3.13 9.64 5.36
C GLY A 93 2.75 8.18 5.63
N GLY A 94 2.94 7.69 6.87
CA GLY A 94 2.52 6.32 7.24
C GLY A 94 1.02 6.07 7.06
N LEU A 95 0.18 7.09 7.26
CA LEU A 95 -1.26 6.99 7.01
C LEU A 95 -1.59 7.08 5.52
N VAL A 96 -0.82 7.87 4.74
CA VAL A 96 -0.95 7.88 3.27
C VAL A 96 -0.63 6.51 2.69
N LEU A 97 0.44 5.86 3.16
CA LEU A 97 0.80 4.49 2.82
C LEU A 97 -0.36 3.55 3.17
N GLY A 98 -0.82 3.55 4.44
CA GLY A 98 -1.91 2.69 4.89
C GLY A 98 -3.20 2.87 4.06
N LEU A 99 -3.57 4.10 3.70
CA LEU A 99 -4.72 4.37 2.82
C LEU A 99 -4.52 3.75 1.44
N THR A 100 -3.34 3.96 0.85
CA THR A 100 -2.98 3.46 -0.49
C THR A 100 -3.08 1.93 -0.55
N LEU A 101 -2.51 1.24 0.45
CA LEU A 101 -2.56 -0.22 0.55
C LEU A 101 -4.00 -0.70 0.83
N SER A 102 -4.73 -0.03 1.73
CA SER A 102 -6.11 -0.40 2.03
C SER A 102 -7.05 -0.29 0.82
N ALA A 103 -6.83 0.69 -0.06
CA ALA A 103 -7.60 0.87 -1.30
C ALA A 103 -7.42 -0.33 -2.26
N SER A 104 -6.24 -0.95 -2.26
CA SER A 104 -5.93 -2.11 -3.10
C SER A 104 -6.23 -3.47 -2.47
N ALA A 105 -6.38 -3.53 -1.14
CA ALA A 105 -6.40 -4.80 -0.40
C ALA A 105 -7.59 -5.69 -0.77
N ARG A 106 -8.74 -5.08 -1.08
CA ARG A 106 -9.95 -5.81 -1.47
C ARG A 106 -9.74 -6.62 -2.75
N ASP A 107 -9.16 -6.00 -3.77
CA ASP A 107 -9.00 -6.60 -5.09
C ASP A 107 -7.80 -7.54 -5.16
N LEU A 108 -6.80 -7.30 -4.30
CA LEU A 108 -5.67 -8.22 -4.17
C LEU A 108 -6.02 -9.48 -3.39
N HIS A 109 -6.99 -9.44 -2.47
CA HIS A 109 -7.66 -10.56 -1.78
C HIS A 109 -6.74 -11.63 -1.12
N GLU A 110 -7.15 -12.16 0.04
CA GLU A 110 -6.45 -13.29 0.70
C GLU A 110 -4.92 -13.14 0.84
N VAL A 111 -4.47 -11.90 1.04
CA VAL A 111 -3.06 -11.60 1.33
C VAL A 111 -2.72 -12.08 2.74
N LEU A 112 -1.78 -13.01 2.83
CA LEU A 112 -1.32 -13.63 4.07
C LEU A 112 -0.11 -12.89 4.64
N HIS A 113 0.76 -12.41 3.76
CA HIS A 113 1.94 -11.64 4.11
C HIS A 113 2.17 -10.52 3.11
N GLU A 114 2.66 -9.38 3.60
CA GLU A 114 2.98 -8.22 2.79
C GLU A 114 4.28 -7.59 3.29
N GLU A 115 5.22 -7.40 2.38
CA GLU A 115 6.49 -6.74 2.59
C GLU A 115 6.58 -5.48 1.70
N VAL A 116 6.82 -4.33 2.31
CA VAL A 116 7.10 -3.08 1.58
C VAL A 116 8.59 -3.03 1.25
N ILE A 117 8.91 -3.11 -0.04
CA ILE A 117 10.29 -3.08 -0.56
C ILE A 117 10.77 -1.63 -0.65
N GLU A 118 9.96 -0.76 -1.27
CA GLU A 118 10.27 0.65 -1.44
C GLU A 118 9.00 1.48 -1.36
N CYS A 119 9.09 2.69 -0.81
CA CYS A 119 7.98 3.62 -0.71
C CYS A 119 8.46 5.05 -0.95
N ALA A 120 7.73 5.79 -1.76
CA ALA A 120 7.96 7.20 -1.99
C ALA A 120 6.67 8.02 -1.84
N PHE A 121 6.80 9.18 -1.21
CA PHE A 121 5.72 10.15 -1.05
C PHE A 121 5.93 11.29 -2.07
N ILE A 122 5.08 11.33 -3.10
CA ILE A 122 5.29 12.18 -4.27
C ILE A 122 4.72 13.57 -4.03
N ASN A 123 3.43 13.64 -3.67
CA ASN A 123 2.72 14.87 -3.34
C ASN A 123 2.06 14.78 -1.96
N HIS A 124 1.81 15.94 -1.37
CA HIS A 124 1.09 16.03 -0.10
C HIS A 124 -0.38 15.62 -0.23
N LEU A 125 -0.92 15.06 0.84
CA LEU A 125 -2.33 14.71 1.00
C LEU A 125 -2.93 15.51 2.16
N HIS A 126 -4.10 16.10 1.93
CA HIS A 126 -4.84 16.84 2.96
C HIS A 126 -5.94 15.98 3.59
N PRO A 127 -6.36 16.27 4.84
CA PRO A 127 -7.44 15.55 5.56
C PRO A 127 -8.85 15.54 4.92
N TRP A 128 -8.99 16.05 3.71
CA TRP A 128 -10.25 16.16 2.98
C TRP A 128 -10.14 15.58 1.57
N ASP A 129 -8.94 15.20 1.17
CA ASP A 129 -8.70 14.56 -0.09
C ASP A 129 -9.19 13.11 -0.01
N ILE A 130 -9.75 12.64 -1.11
CA ILE A 130 -10.10 11.24 -1.29
C ILE A 130 -8.87 10.53 -1.84
N VAL A 131 -8.54 9.35 -1.32
CA VAL A 131 -7.48 8.49 -1.85
C VAL A 131 -8.08 7.27 -2.50
N SER A 132 -7.66 7.01 -3.73
CA SER A 132 -7.85 5.74 -4.44
C SER A 132 -6.48 5.20 -4.85
N SER A 133 -6.43 4.00 -5.42
CA SER A 133 -5.15 3.43 -5.88
C SER A 133 -5.31 2.52 -7.08
N PHE A 134 -4.22 2.31 -7.80
CA PHE A 134 -4.11 1.27 -8.82
C PHE A 134 -2.80 0.50 -8.63
N SER A 135 -2.79 -0.77 -9.03
CA SER A 135 -1.63 -1.64 -8.89
C SER A 135 -1.24 -2.27 -10.21
N TYR A 136 0.05 -2.40 -10.45
CA TYR A 136 0.60 -3.12 -11.58
C TYR A 136 1.40 -4.33 -11.10
N ILE A 137 1.04 -5.53 -11.58
CA ILE A 137 1.74 -6.77 -11.24
C ILE A 137 3.00 -6.85 -12.10
N LYS A 138 4.17 -6.76 -11.45
CA LYS A 138 5.46 -6.84 -12.14
C LYS A 138 5.85 -8.29 -12.39
N GLU A 139 5.82 -9.08 -11.34
CA GLU A 139 6.33 -10.44 -11.30
C GLU A 139 5.42 -11.31 -10.45
N MET A 140 5.39 -12.60 -10.76
CA MET A 140 4.62 -13.61 -10.07
C MET A 140 5.45 -14.87 -9.96
N ASP A 141 5.52 -15.42 -8.75
CA ASP A 141 6.13 -16.71 -8.46
C ASP A 141 5.03 -17.70 -8.09
N GLU A 142 4.72 -18.59 -9.05
CA GLU A 142 3.73 -19.65 -8.93
C GLU A 142 4.31 -20.93 -8.30
N ASN A 143 5.64 -21.02 -8.12
CA ASN A 143 6.28 -22.25 -7.64
C ASN A 143 6.31 -22.37 -6.11
N ILE A 144 5.39 -21.68 -5.42
CA ILE A 144 5.29 -21.73 -3.97
C ILE A 144 4.39 -22.89 -3.57
N THR A 145 4.86 -23.70 -2.63
CA THR A 145 4.18 -24.89 -2.16
C THR A 145 2.77 -24.59 -1.62
N GLY A 146 1.81 -25.48 -1.90
CA GLY A 146 0.47 -25.51 -1.31
C GLY A 146 -0.45 -24.36 -1.72
N ASP A 147 -0.59 -24.17 -3.04
CA ASP A 147 -1.49 -23.18 -3.67
C ASP A 147 -1.25 -21.75 -3.17
N LEU A 148 0.00 -21.38 -2.95
CA LEU A 148 0.37 -19.99 -2.65
C LEU A 148 0.99 -19.36 -3.89
N GLU A 149 0.77 -18.06 -4.04
CA GLU A 149 1.43 -17.26 -5.07
C GLU A 149 2.07 -16.03 -4.42
N ALA A 150 3.30 -15.71 -4.84
CA ALA A 150 3.94 -14.46 -4.45
C ALA A 150 3.93 -13.49 -5.62
N LEU A 151 3.53 -12.24 -5.35
CA LEU A 151 3.42 -11.20 -6.33
C LEU A 151 4.31 -10.03 -5.93
N THR A 152 5.16 -9.59 -6.86
CA THR A 152 5.81 -8.29 -6.76
C THR A 152 5.00 -7.30 -7.57
N LEU A 153 4.53 -6.26 -6.92
CA LEU A 153 3.67 -5.26 -7.55
C LEU A 153 4.03 -3.85 -7.12
N ARG A 154 3.67 -2.89 -7.98
CA ARG A 154 3.73 -1.48 -7.65
C ARG A 154 2.32 -0.93 -7.50
N THR A 155 2.00 -0.43 -6.31
CA THR A 155 0.74 0.25 -6.02
C THR A 155 0.97 1.75 -5.96
N ILE A 156 0.11 2.51 -6.65
CA ILE A 156 0.17 3.96 -6.71
C ILE A 156 -1.11 4.51 -6.10
N GLY A 157 -0.96 5.28 -5.02
CA GLY A 157 -2.04 6.03 -4.39
C GLY A 157 -2.20 7.38 -5.07
N VAL A 158 -3.43 7.74 -5.41
CA VAL A 158 -3.78 9.03 -6.03
C VAL A 158 -4.86 9.75 -5.25
N LYS A 159 -4.77 11.08 -5.21
CA LYS A 159 -5.74 11.93 -4.54
C LYS A 159 -6.76 12.51 -5.51
N ASN A 160 -8.01 12.58 -5.07
CA ASN A 160 -9.12 13.26 -5.76
C ASN A 160 -9.32 12.79 -7.21
N VAL A 161 -9.17 11.48 -7.42
CA VAL A 161 -9.49 10.78 -8.67
C VAL A 161 -10.19 9.49 -8.29
N ASP A 162 -11.30 9.19 -8.95
CA ASP A 162 -11.85 7.84 -8.94
C ASP A 162 -11.17 7.06 -10.06
N VAL A 163 -10.14 6.29 -9.75
CA VAL A 163 -9.33 5.62 -10.79
C VAL A 163 -10.13 4.64 -11.63
N HIS A 164 -11.18 4.04 -11.06
CA HIS A 164 -11.99 3.05 -11.74
C HIS A 164 -12.95 3.72 -12.75
N LEU A 165 -13.45 4.92 -12.44
CA LEU A 165 -14.35 5.66 -13.33
C LEU A 165 -13.60 6.62 -14.27
N ASP A 166 -12.62 7.36 -13.75
CA ASP A 166 -11.97 8.46 -14.45
C ASP A 166 -10.84 7.99 -15.39
N LEU A 167 -10.25 6.82 -15.13
CA LEU A 167 -9.05 6.35 -15.84
C LEU A 167 -9.21 4.99 -16.55
N LEU A 168 -10.43 4.45 -16.64
CA LEU A 168 -10.70 3.13 -17.22
C LEU A 168 -10.14 2.99 -18.66
N ASP A 169 -10.37 4.02 -19.49
CA ASP A 169 -10.00 4.02 -20.91
C ASP A 169 -8.65 4.71 -21.18
N GLN A 170 -7.90 5.05 -20.14
CA GLN A 170 -6.63 5.78 -20.27
C GLN A 170 -5.46 4.83 -20.53
N ALA A 171 -4.55 5.22 -21.42
CA ALA A 171 -3.34 4.46 -21.70
C ALA A 171 -2.25 4.79 -20.67
N PHE A 172 -2.01 3.88 -19.72
CA PHE A 172 -0.97 4.08 -18.72
C PHE A 172 0.42 3.80 -19.30
N PRO A 173 1.39 4.72 -19.15
CA PRO A 173 2.75 4.49 -19.60
C PRO A 173 3.42 3.44 -18.72
N LEU A 174 3.95 2.37 -19.32
CA LEU A 174 4.66 1.30 -18.60
C LEU A 174 5.79 1.83 -17.71
N ALA A 175 6.44 2.91 -18.12
CA ALA A 175 7.49 3.59 -17.37
C ALA A 175 7.03 4.03 -15.96
N LEU A 176 5.75 4.31 -15.73
CA LEU A 176 5.22 4.61 -14.40
C LEU A 176 5.43 3.43 -13.42
N PHE A 177 5.40 2.21 -13.96
CA PHE A 177 5.48 0.98 -13.18
C PHE A 177 6.88 0.39 -13.11
N THR A 178 7.67 0.53 -14.17
CA THR A 178 8.98 -0.14 -14.30
C THR A 178 10.17 0.75 -13.95
N THR A 179 10.00 2.07 -13.90
CA THR A 179 11.14 2.95 -13.62
C THR A 179 11.66 2.73 -12.19
N PRO A 180 12.99 2.67 -11.99
CA PRO A 180 13.58 2.49 -10.66
C PRO A 180 13.57 3.79 -9.85
N SER A 181 13.45 4.96 -10.50
CA SER A 181 13.46 6.23 -9.78
C SER A 181 12.07 6.63 -9.30
N LEU A 182 11.85 6.59 -7.99
CA LEU A 182 10.62 7.08 -7.36
C LEU A 182 10.67 8.58 -7.00
N ARG A 183 11.58 9.35 -7.60
CA ARG A 183 11.71 10.79 -7.30
C ARG A 183 10.51 11.58 -7.82
N THR A 184 9.99 12.50 -7.02
CA THR A 184 8.85 13.37 -7.36
C THR A 184 8.98 14.03 -8.73
N LYS A 185 10.14 14.66 -9.02
CA LYS A 185 10.38 15.34 -10.31
C LYS A 185 10.19 14.41 -11.51
N HIS A 186 10.66 13.17 -11.38
CA HIS A 186 10.58 12.18 -12.46
C HIS A 186 9.14 11.70 -12.66
N MET A 187 8.45 11.40 -11.55
CA MET A 187 7.06 10.98 -11.60
C MET A 187 6.13 12.05 -12.18
N GLU A 188 6.30 13.31 -11.75
CA GLU A 188 5.53 14.42 -12.31
C GLU A 188 5.83 14.68 -13.78
N ALA A 189 7.08 14.52 -14.22
CA ALA A 189 7.43 14.65 -15.63
C ALA A 189 6.76 13.55 -16.49
N LEU A 190 6.75 12.31 -16.01
CA LEU A 190 6.08 11.19 -16.68
C LEU A 190 4.58 11.41 -16.78
N CYS A 191 3.91 11.79 -15.68
CA CYS A 191 2.48 12.09 -15.67
C CYS A 191 2.17 13.24 -16.62
N LYS A 192 2.89 14.36 -16.54
CA LYS A 192 2.64 15.52 -17.39
C LYS A 192 2.76 15.20 -18.89
N ALA A 193 3.66 14.28 -19.26
CA ALA A 193 3.89 13.92 -20.66
C ALA A 193 2.88 12.90 -21.21
N HIS A 194 2.42 11.94 -20.39
CA HIS A 194 1.67 10.78 -20.89
C HIS A 194 0.27 10.62 -20.29
N ILE A 195 0.04 11.11 -19.07
CA ILE A 195 -1.25 11.02 -18.37
C ILE A 195 -1.46 12.25 -17.47
N PRO A 196 -1.73 13.42 -18.08
CA PRO A 196 -1.78 14.70 -17.36
C PRO A 196 -2.79 14.72 -16.20
N GLU A 197 -3.83 13.90 -16.27
CA GLU A 197 -4.86 13.70 -15.26
C GLU A 197 -4.28 13.29 -13.91
N LEU A 198 -3.11 12.65 -13.88
CA LEU A 198 -2.41 12.21 -12.68
C LEU A 198 -1.37 13.21 -12.15
N SER A 199 -1.05 14.28 -12.89
CA SER A 199 -0.06 15.25 -12.44
C SER A 199 -0.52 15.95 -11.16
N LYS A 200 0.38 16.02 -10.17
CA LYS A 200 0.13 16.51 -8.79
C LYS A 200 -0.87 15.69 -7.98
N LYS A 201 -1.38 14.58 -8.52
CA LYS A 201 -2.37 13.72 -7.88
C LYS A 201 -1.77 12.46 -7.30
N ILE A 202 -0.62 11.98 -7.79
CA ILE A 202 0.07 10.85 -7.17
C ILE A 202 0.57 11.26 -5.78
N VAL A 203 0.12 10.59 -4.72
CA VAL A 203 0.52 10.90 -3.34
C VAL A 203 1.54 9.89 -2.81
N CYS A 204 1.44 8.63 -3.23
CA CYS A 204 2.31 7.57 -2.76
C CYS A 204 2.56 6.56 -3.88
N VAL A 205 3.81 6.09 -3.98
CA VAL A 205 4.21 4.99 -4.85
C VAL A 205 4.89 3.96 -3.97
N VAL A 206 4.39 2.73 -4.02
CA VAL A 206 4.85 1.65 -3.16
C VAL A 206 5.17 0.44 -4.00
N GLU A 207 6.38 -0.05 -3.86
CA GLU A 207 6.79 -1.35 -4.36
C GLU A 207 6.72 -2.34 -3.21
N ARG A 208 6.01 -3.45 -3.42
CA ARG A 208 5.79 -4.44 -2.39
C ARG A 208 5.73 -5.85 -2.95
N ARG A 209 6.09 -6.80 -2.09
CA ARG A 209 5.90 -8.23 -2.31
C ARG A 209 4.75 -8.68 -1.42
N ILE A 210 3.79 -9.39 -2.00
CA ILE A 210 2.71 -10.02 -1.25
C ILE A 210 2.75 -11.52 -1.44
N LEU A 211 2.41 -12.27 -0.40
CA LEU A 211 2.12 -13.70 -0.45
C LEU A 211 0.63 -13.86 -0.21
N ARG A 212 -0.07 -14.51 -1.14
CA ARG A 212 -1.51 -14.76 -1.05
C ARG A 212 -1.84 -16.20 -1.41
N GLN A 213 -3.07 -16.61 -1.10
CA GLN A 213 -3.61 -17.86 -1.63
C GLN A 213 -3.89 -17.71 -3.13
N SER A 214 -3.50 -18.73 -3.88
CA SER A 214 -3.80 -18.85 -5.30
C SER A 214 -5.28 -19.13 -5.49
N PRO A 215 -5.90 -18.57 -6.54
CA PRO A 215 -7.30 -18.84 -6.83
C PRO A 215 -7.50 -20.34 -7.12
N LYS A 216 -8.67 -20.88 -6.73
CA LYS A 216 -9.02 -22.26 -7.08
C LYS A 216 -9.17 -22.40 -8.59
N THR A 217 -8.18 -22.98 -9.25
CA THR A 217 -8.36 -23.50 -10.61
C THR A 217 -9.12 -24.81 -10.53
N GLU A 218 -10.45 -24.77 -10.60
CA GLU A 218 -11.16 -25.92 -11.14
C GLU A 218 -10.75 -26.00 -12.62
N ALA A 219 -9.88 -26.96 -12.95
CA ALA A 219 -9.60 -27.31 -14.33
C ALA A 219 -10.91 -27.82 -14.96
N PHE A 220 -11.72 -26.92 -15.50
CA PHE A 220 -12.78 -27.27 -16.43
C PHE A 220 -12.12 -27.79 -17.70
N LEU A 221 -11.79 -29.08 -17.71
CA LEU A 221 -11.56 -29.83 -18.93
C LEU A 221 -12.91 -29.90 -19.66
N LEU A 222 -13.12 -28.97 -20.60
CA LEU A 222 -14.12 -29.09 -21.65
C LEU A 222 -13.52 -29.83 -22.85
#